data_AF-A0AAE4A6Q5-F1
#
_entry.id   AF-A0AAE4A6Q5-F1
#
_cell.length_a   1.000
_cell.length_b   1.000
_cell.length_c   1.000
_cell.angle_alpha   90.00
_cell.angle_beta   90.00
_cell.angle_gamma   90.00
#
_symmetry.space_group_name_H-M   'P 1'
#
loop_
_entity.id
_entity.type
_entity.pdbx_description
1 polymer ?
#
loop_
_entity_poly.entity_id
_entity_poly.type
_entity_poly.pdbx_seq_one_letter_code
_entity_poly.pdbx_strand_id
1 'polypeptide(L)'
;MDPFVAIILGIVAFGLIAVVAIGLFAPGSGAAQVGWRTPREHADAEAARDSEDLEQMLEATNSRRRARGEAELTVASLMGEPEEPDEDDVEAALERFRAERASRRGDD
;
A
#
# COMPACT_ATOMS: atom_id res chain seq x y z
N MET A 1 -29.58 43.70 34.40
CA MET A 1 -28.74 42.53 34.10
C MET A 1 -27.52 42.62 34.99
N ASP A 2 -27.16 41.54 35.67
CA ASP A 2 -25.95 41.47 36.51
C ASP A 2 -24.70 41.66 35.61
N PRO A 3 -23.77 42.57 35.97
CA PRO A 3 -22.50 42.74 35.24
C PRO A 3 -21.75 41.44 35.00
N PHE A 4 -21.76 40.52 35.97
CA PHE A 4 -21.12 39.22 35.88
C PHE A 4 -21.74 38.37 34.77
N VAL A 5 -23.08 38.33 34.71
CA VAL A 5 -23.82 37.59 33.67
C VAL A 5 -23.58 38.19 32.29
N ALA A 6 -23.52 39.52 32.18
CA ALA A 6 -23.25 40.20 30.92
C ALA A 6 -21.86 39.86 30.37
N ILE A 7 -20.85 39.81 31.24
CA ILE A 7 -19.47 39.46 30.85
C ILE A 7 -19.38 38.00 30.41
N ILE A 8 -19.94 37.07 31.18
CA ILE A 8 -19.93 35.63 30.83
C ILE A 8 -20.63 35.39 29.49
N LEU A 9 -21.83 35.97 29.31
CA LEU A 9 -22.57 35.82 28.07
C LEU A 9 -21.81 36.39 26.88
N GLY A 10 -21.12 37.53 27.06
CA GLY A 10 -20.28 38.14 26.04
C GLY A 10 -19.11 37.23 25.62
N ILE A 11 -18.41 36.63 26.58
CA ILE A 11 -17.29 35.71 26.30
C ILE A 11 -17.79 34.46 25.57
N VAL A 12 -18.89 33.86 26.02
CA VAL A 12 -19.47 32.66 25.39
C VAL A 12 -19.92 32.98 23.96
N ALA A 13 -20.66 34.07 23.77
CA ALA A 13 -21.11 34.48 22.44
C ALA A 13 -19.94 34.78 21.50
N PHE A 14 -18.92 35.49 22.00
CA PHE A 14 -17.71 35.77 21.23
C PHE A 14 -16.96 34.48 20.85
N GLY A 15 -16.80 33.53 21.78
CA GLY A 15 -16.16 32.25 21.50
C GLY A 15 -16.90 31.45 20.42
N LEU A 16 -18.24 31.40 20.48
CA LEU A 16 -19.06 30.75 19.46
C LEU A 16 -18.89 31.42 18.10
N ILE A 17 -18.94 32.76 18.05
CA ILE A 17 -18.72 33.52 16.81
C ILE A 17 -17.33 33.25 16.25
N ALA A 18 -16.30 33.21 17.11
CA ALA A 18 -14.93 32.93 16.69
C ALA A 18 -14.79 31.52 16.10
N VAL A 19 -15.40 30.50 16.71
CA VAL A 19 -15.40 29.12 16.17
C VAL A 19 -16.11 29.05 14.83
N VAL A 20 -17.29 29.69 14.70
CA VAL A 20 -18.02 29.76 13.44
C VAL A 20 -17.22 30.51 12.38
N ALA A 21 -16.61 31.65 12.74
CA ALA A 21 -15.76 32.42 11.85
C ALA A 21 -14.55 31.60 11.39
N ILE A 22 -13.90 30.84 12.27
CA ILE A 22 -12.81 29.93 11.88
C ILE A 22 -13.34 28.88 10.89
N GLY A 23 -14.50 28.27 11.13
CA GLY A 23 -15.10 27.32 10.19
C GLY A 23 -15.50 27.91 8.84
N LEU A 24 -15.90 29.19 8.80
CA LEU A 24 -16.28 29.89 7.56
C LEU A 24 -15.07 30.43 6.78
N PHE A 25 -14.07 30.97 7.47
CA PHE A 25 -12.91 31.65 6.87
C PHE A 25 -11.67 30.77 6.71
N ALA A 26 -11.61 29.60 7.34
CA ALA A 26 -10.58 28.59 7.09
C ALA A 26 -11.17 27.43 6.25
N PRO A 27 -11.23 27.55 4.91
CA PRO A 27 -11.68 26.48 4.01
C PRO A 27 -10.58 25.42 3.90
N GLY A 28 -10.32 24.72 4.99
CA GLY A 28 -9.52 23.51 5.04
C GLY A 28 -10.26 22.55 5.93
N SER A 29 -10.99 21.59 5.34
CA SER A 29 -11.60 20.53 6.13
C SER A 29 -10.50 19.84 6.93
N GLY A 30 -10.73 19.52 8.20
CA GLY A 30 -9.77 18.74 8.99
C GLY A 30 -9.35 17.44 8.29
N ALA A 31 -10.19 16.93 7.37
CA ALA A 31 -9.89 15.84 6.44
C ALA A 31 -8.69 16.12 5.51
N ALA A 32 -8.52 17.34 5.01
CA ALA A 32 -7.36 17.71 4.19
C ALA A 32 -6.05 17.76 5.02
N GLN A 33 -6.12 18.07 6.31
CA GLN A 33 -4.95 18.08 7.21
C GLN A 33 -4.52 16.68 7.66
N VAL A 34 -5.46 15.74 7.80
CA VAL A 34 -5.14 14.31 8.01
C VAL A 34 -4.90 13.54 6.70
N GLY A 35 -4.94 14.23 5.55
CA GLY A 35 -4.70 13.64 4.24
C GLY A 35 -5.73 12.58 3.85
N TRP A 36 -6.97 12.68 4.34
CA TRP A 36 -8.03 11.72 4.02
C TRP A 36 -8.41 11.88 2.54
N ARG A 37 -7.80 11.05 1.70
CA ARG A 37 -8.19 10.88 0.30
C ARG A 37 -9.41 9.97 0.23
N THR A 38 -10.22 10.13 -0.80
CA THR A 38 -11.38 9.25 -1.01
C THR A 38 -10.91 7.81 -1.25
N PRO A 39 -11.73 6.78 -0.97
CA PRO A 39 -11.32 5.38 -1.14
C PRO A 39 -10.83 5.03 -2.56
N ARG A 40 -11.33 5.73 -3.59
CA ARG A 40 -10.87 5.56 -4.97
C ARG A 40 -9.46 6.13 -5.19
N GLU A 41 -9.21 7.34 -4.71
CA GLU A 41 -7.89 7.97 -4.79
C GLU A 41 -6.82 7.21 -3.97
N HIS A 42 -7.23 6.50 -2.91
CA HIS A 42 -6.34 5.57 -2.20
C HIS A 42 -5.99 4.35 -3.05
N ALA A 43 -6.98 3.69 -3.64
CA ALA A 43 -6.75 2.51 -4.47
C ALA A 43 -5.85 2.82 -5.68
N ASP A 44 -6.08 3.95 -6.35
CA ASP A 44 -5.25 4.37 -7.50
C ASP A 44 -3.81 4.70 -7.07
N ALA A 45 -3.64 5.35 -5.92
CA ALA A 45 -2.31 5.69 -5.40
C ALA A 45 -1.57 4.49 -4.81
N GLU A 46 -2.27 3.46 -4.34
CA GLU A 46 -1.68 2.18 -3.94
C GLU A 46 -1.25 1.38 -5.17
N ALA A 47 -2.10 1.28 -6.20
CA ALA A 47 -1.76 0.61 -7.45
C ALA A 47 -0.53 1.20 -8.14
N ALA A 48 -0.38 2.53 -8.13
CA ALA A 48 0.80 3.20 -8.67
C ALA A 48 2.09 2.87 -7.88
N ARG A 49 2.00 2.78 -6.54
CA ARG A 49 3.15 2.41 -5.70
C ARG A 49 3.55 0.96 -5.91
N ASP A 50 2.58 0.05 -5.98
CA ASP A 50 2.84 -1.36 -6.22
C ASP A 50 3.55 -1.58 -7.56
N SER A 51 3.19 -0.81 -8.61
CA SER A 51 3.91 -0.87 -9.89
C SER A 51 5.35 -0.35 -9.79
N GLU A 52 5.59 0.73 -9.05
CA GLU A 52 6.93 1.31 -8.86
C GLU A 52 7.84 0.37 -8.05
N ASP A 53 7.29 -0.29 -7.02
CA ASP A 53 8.00 -1.29 -6.22
C ASP A 53 8.41 -2.51 -7.07
N LEU A 54 7.52 -2.99 -7.95
CA LEU A 54 7.82 -4.07 -8.89
C LEU A 54 8.94 -3.70 -9.87
N GLU A 55 8.93 -2.49 -10.41
CA GLU A 55 9.99 -1.98 -11.28
C GLU A 55 11.34 -1.92 -10.55
N GLN A 56 11.35 -1.46 -9.29
CA GLN A 56 12.56 -1.40 -8.48
C GLN A 56 13.15 -2.78 -8.21
N MET A 57 12.30 -3.77 -7.91
CA MET A 57 12.73 -5.17 -7.72
C MET A 57 13.29 -5.77 -9.01
N LEU A 58 12.65 -5.49 -10.15
CA LEU A 58 13.08 -5.97 -11.46
C LEU A 58 14.45 -5.37 -11.82
N GLU A 59 14.64 -4.07 -11.63
CA GLU A 59 15.92 -3.39 -11.90
C GLU A 59 17.04 -3.90 -10.98
N ALA A 60 16.77 -4.07 -9.69
CA ALA A 60 17.75 -4.64 -8.76
C ALA A 60 18.17 -6.06 -9.18
N THR A 61 17.23 -6.85 -9.68
CA THR A 61 17.49 -8.20 -10.19
C THR A 61 18.30 -8.15 -11.49
N ASN A 62 17.89 -7.33 -12.45
CA ASN A 62 18.58 -7.18 -13.72
C ASN A 62 19.99 -6.62 -13.57
N SER A 63 20.21 -5.69 -12.64
CA SER A 63 21.55 -5.20 -12.30
C SER A 63 22.49 -6.34 -11.91
N ARG A 64 22.02 -7.29 -11.08
CA ARG A 64 22.80 -8.48 -10.71
C ARG A 64 23.00 -9.44 -11.89
N ARG A 65 21.99 -9.62 -12.75
CA ARG A 65 22.06 -10.47 -13.95
C ARG A 65 23.05 -9.92 -14.97
N ARG A 66 23.02 -8.61 -15.24
CA ARG A 66 24.00 -7.91 -16.08
C ARG A 66 25.43 -8.12 -15.60
N ALA A 67 25.65 -8.01 -14.29
CA ALA A 67 26.97 -8.25 -13.70
C ALA A 67 27.48 -9.70 -13.92
N ARG A 68 26.58 -10.66 -14.10
CA ARG A 68 26.90 -12.06 -14.42
C ARG A 68 26.84 -12.39 -15.92
N GLY A 69 26.48 -11.42 -16.77
CA GLY A 69 26.26 -11.63 -18.21
C GLY A 69 25.01 -12.46 -18.54
N GLU A 70 24.06 -12.57 -17.61
CA GLU A 70 22.78 -13.25 -17.83
C GLU A 70 21.78 -12.33 -18.56
N ALA A 71 20.84 -12.94 -19.29
CA ALA A 71 19.77 -12.21 -19.94
C ALA A 71 18.88 -11.48 -18.92
N GLU A 72 18.40 -10.29 -19.30
CA GLU A 72 17.50 -9.48 -18.49
C GLU A 72 16.11 -10.11 -18.41
N LEU A 73 15.50 -10.01 -17.22
CA LEU A 73 14.13 -10.38 -16.97
C LEU A 73 13.20 -9.22 -17.34
N THR A 74 12.07 -9.56 -17.96
CA THR A 74 10.96 -8.66 -18.16
C THR A 74 9.73 -9.16 -17.40
N VAL A 75 8.83 -8.26 -17.02
CA VAL A 75 7.54 -8.65 -16.40
C VAL A 75 6.80 -9.63 -17.31
N ALA A 76 6.80 -9.39 -18.63
CA ALA A 76 6.18 -10.27 -19.61
C ALA A 76 6.84 -11.67 -19.67
N SER A 77 8.15 -11.79 -19.45
CA SER A 77 8.80 -13.11 -19.38
C SER A 77 8.52 -13.86 -18.08
N LEU A 78 8.23 -13.14 -16.99
CA LEU A 78 7.82 -13.73 -15.72
C LEU A 78 6.34 -14.12 -15.73
N MET A 79 5.52 -13.36 -16.46
CA MET A 79 4.09 -13.60 -16.68
C MET A 79 3.80 -14.33 -17.99
N GLY A 80 4.82 -14.84 -18.68
CA GLY A 80 4.64 -15.53 -19.96
C GLY A 80 3.58 -16.60 -19.81
N GLU A 81 2.83 -16.88 -20.90
CA GLU A 81 1.96 -18.05 -20.95
C GLU A 81 2.72 -19.22 -20.32
N PRO A 82 2.20 -19.81 -19.22
CA PRO A 82 2.86 -20.95 -18.62
C PRO A 82 3.01 -21.95 -19.75
N GLU A 83 4.25 -22.22 -20.14
CA GLU A 83 4.58 -23.38 -20.97
C GLU A 83 4.04 -24.54 -20.14
N GLU A 84 2.87 -25.08 -20.54
CA GLU A 84 2.16 -26.08 -19.74
C GLU A 84 3.18 -27.17 -19.41
N PRO A 85 3.58 -27.31 -18.13
CA PRO A 85 4.60 -28.26 -17.78
C PRO A 85 4.08 -29.64 -18.15
N ASP A 86 4.93 -30.45 -18.78
CA ASP A 86 4.60 -31.83 -19.09
C ASP A 86 4.07 -32.50 -17.81
N GLU A 87 2.96 -33.23 -17.90
CA GLU A 87 2.29 -33.80 -16.71
C GLU A 87 3.27 -34.67 -15.90
N ASP A 88 4.20 -35.32 -16.60
CA ASP A 88 5.28 -36.14 -16.05
C ASP A 88 6.28 -35.30 -15.21
N ASP A 89 6.59 -34.07 -15.62
CA ASP A 89 7.51 -33.18 -14.90
C ASP A 89 6.87 -32.63 -13.62
N VAL A 90 5.56 -32.34 -13.66
CA VAL A 90 4.78 -31.91 -12.49
C VAL A 90 4.70 -33.03 -11.46
N GLU A 91 4.42 -34.25 -11.89
CA GLU A 91 4.33 -35.41 -11.00
C GLU A 91 5.68 -35.69 -10.33
N ALA A 92 6.77 -35.68 -11.09
CA ALA A 92 8.13 -35.84 -10.55
C ALA A 92 8.49 -34.73 -9.54
N ALA A 93 8.13 -33.47 -9.81
CA ALA A 93 8.36 -32.37 -8.89
C ALA A 93 7.55 -32.50 -7.58
N LEU A 94 6.28 -32.93 -7.69
CA LEU A 94 5.41 -33.17 -6.55
C LEU A 94 5.90 -34.35 -5.70
N GLU A 95 6.39 -35.42 -6.32
CA GLU A 95 7.00 -36.54 -5.61
C GLU A 95 8.23 -36.12 -4.82
N ARG A 96 9.14 -35.35 -5.43
CA ARG A 96 10.31 -34.78 -4.72
C ARG A 96 9.87 -33.93 -3.53
N PHE A 97 8.87 -33.07 -3.74
CA PHE A 97 8.37 -32.19 -2.69
C PHE A 97 7.70 -32.96 -1.54
N ARG A 98 6.93 -34.01 -1.85
CA ARG A 98 6.33 -34.92 -0.86
C ARG A 98 7.40 -35.69 -0.08
N ALA A 99 8.42 -36.20 -0.76
CA ALA A 99 9.54 -36.89 -0.14
C ALA A 99 10.28 -35.97 0.84
N GLU A 100 10.55 -34.72 0.44
CA GLU A 100 11.23 -33.73 1.30
C GLU A 100 10.35 -33.23 2.48
N ARG A 101 9.04 -33.13 2.29
CA ARG A 101 8.08 -32.85 3.37
C ARG A 101 8.00 -34.00 4.36
N ALA A 102 8.04 -35.25 3.89
CA ALA A 102 8.02 -36.43 4.73
C ALA A 102 9.28 -36.54 5.58
N SER A 103 10.45 -36.23 5.02
CA SER A 103 11.72 -36.22 5.77
C SER A 103 11.77 -35.11 6.82
N ARG A 104 11.20 -33.92 6.55
CA ARG A 104 11.14 -32.82 7.54
C ARG A 104 10.13 -33.03 8.67
N ARG A 105 9.14 -33.91 8.50
CA ARG A 105 8.09 -34.16 9.51
C ARG A 105 8.41 -35.32 10.45
N GLY A 106 9.43 -36.11 10.15
CA GLY A 106 9.84 -37.28 10.94
C GLY A 106 10.94 -37.01 11.98
N ASP A 107 11.33 -35.74 12.18
CA ASP A 107 12.45 -35.32 13.03
C ASP A 107 12.01 -34.55 14.30
N ASP A 108 10.72 -34.64 14.66
CA ASP A 108 10.12 -34.13 15.91
C ASP A 108 9.62 -35.28 16.81
#